data_AF-A0A3B4BEH7-F1
#
_entry.id   AF-A0A3B4BEH7-F1
#
_cell.length_a   1.000
_cell.length_b   1.000
_cell.length_c   1.000
_cell.angle_alpha   90.00
_cell.angle_beta   90.00
_cell.angle_gamma   90.00
#
_symmetry.space_group_name_H-M   'P 1'
#
loop_
_entity.id
_entity.type
_entity.pdbx_description
1 polymer ?
#
loop_
_entity_poly.entity_id
_entity_poly.type
_entity_poly.pdbx_seq_one_letter_code
_entity_poly.pdbx_strand_id
1 'polypeptide(L)'
;MLSASSSQTHPPSVDKLRWMYALTPSRRTRFMSTSTHQSDSPQVQCIQSYSSQEPDELSIEMADILNLLERTDDGWMLGERLHDGERGWFPSRVVEEIQSKEVRIQNLREALRIHQAQEGDARSEGS
;
A
#
# COMPACT_ATOMS: atom_id res chain seq x y z
N MET A 1 -43.47 -15.77 -17.55
CA MET A 1 -42.09 -15.67 -17.01
C MET A 1 -41.36 -14.66 -17.88
N LEU A 2 -41.05 -13.49 -17.34
CA LEU A 2 -40.47 -12.36 -18.09
C LEU A 2 -38.94 -12.40 -18.00
N SER A 3 -38.29 -12.29 -19.16
CA SER A 3 -37.09 -11.48 -19.48
C SER A 3 -35.79 -11.73 -18.70
N ALA A 4 -34.58 -11.62 -19.24
CA ALA A 4 -34.04 -11.36 -20.57
C ALA A 4 -32.56 -11.79 -20.57
N SER A 5 -32.02 -12.07 -21.76
CA SER A 5 -30.60 -12.32 -22.01
C SER A 5 -29.70 -11.16 -21.56
N SER A 6 -28.47 -11.46 -21.13
CA SER A 6 -27.37 -10.52 -21.30
C SER A 6 -26.12 -11.30 -21.70
N SER A 7 -25.79 -11.13 -22.97
CA SER A 7 -24.64 -11.68 -23.66
C SER A 7 -23.35 -11.19 -23.01
N GLN A 8 -22.48 -12.13 -22.64
CA GLN A 8 -21.12 -11.85 -22.20
C GLN A 8 -20.30 -11.42 -23.43
N THR A 9 -20.18 -10.11 -23.60
CA THR A 9 -19.27 -9.48 -24.58
C THR A 9 -18.07 -8.91 -23.83
N HIS A 10 -16.89 -9.52 -23.98
CA HIS A 10 -15.60 -8.90 -23.65
C HIS A 10 -14.73 -8.87 -24.91
N PRO A 11 -14.10 -7.71 -25.23
CA PRO A 11 -12.63 -7.63 -25.17
C PRO A 11 -12.07 -6.20 -24.88
N PRO A 12 -10.74 -5.95 -24.81
CA PRO A 12 -9.72 -6.60 -23.97
C PRO A 12 -8.72 -5.58 -23.31
N SER A 13 -8.23 -5.85 -22.08
CA SER A 13 -6.84 -5.60 -21.58
C SER A 13 -6.74 -5.38 -20.06
N VAL A 14 -7.79 -4.92 -19.38
CA VAL A 14 -7.75 -4.53 -17.95
C VAL A 14 -7.70 -5.73 -17.00
N ASP A 15 -8.62 -6.69 -17.17
CA ASP A 15 -8.67 -7.86 -16.32
C ASP A 15 -7.45 -8.74 -16.53
N LYS A 16 -6.85 -8.68 -17.72
CA LYS A 16 -5.84 -9.63 -18.19
C LYS A 16 -4.45 -9.47 -17.55
N LEU A 17 -4.18 -8.38 -16.87
CA LEU A 17 -2.96 -8.24 -16.07
C LEU A 17 -3.28 -8.44 -14.59
N ARG A 18 -4.38 -7.87 -14.08
CA ARG A 18 -4.80 -8.04 -12.68
C ARG A 18 -5.10 -9.49 -12.30
N TRP A 19 -5.89 -10.20 -13.12
CA TRP A 19 -6.09 -11.65 -12.91
C TRP A 19 -4.78 -12.43 -13.03
N MET A 20 -3.80 -11.99 -13.82
CA MET A 20 -2.58 -12.74 -14.03
C MET A 20 -1.70 -12.65 -12.79
N TYR A 21 -1.67 -11.48 -12.14
CA TYR A 21 -1.09 -11.32 -10.81
C TYR A 21 -1.87 -12.06 -9.72
N ALA A 22 -3.22 -12.07 -9.78
CA ALA A 22 -4.06 -12.78 -8.82
C ALA A 22 -4.06 -14.32 -8.97
N LEU A 23 -3.89 -14.81 -10.21
CA LEU A 23 -3.92 -16.25 -10.57
C LEU A 23 -2.53 -16.87 -10.64
N THR A 24 -1.46 -16.11 -10.49
CA THR A 24 -0.21 -16.68 -10.01
C THR A 24 -0.29 -16.75 -8.49
N PRO A 25 -0.52 -17.94 -7.88
CA PRO A 25 -0.32 -18.11 -6.46
C PRO A 25 1.18 -18.14 -6.20
N SER A 26 1.83 -16.98 -6.36
CA SER A 26 3.04 -16.70 -5.62
C SER A 26 2.60 -16.54 -4.17
N ARG A 27 2.53 -17.68 -3.46
CA ARG A 27 2.28 -17.83 -2.01
C ARG A 27 3.26 -17.06 -1.11
N ARG A 28 4.01 -16.12 -1.68
CA ARG A 28 4.94 -15.18 -1.06
C ARG A 28 5.11 -14.00 -2.02
N THR A 29 4.38 -12.91 -1.80
CA THR A 29 4.97 -11.57 -1.92
C THR A 29 5.67 -11.17 -0.61
N ARG A 30 6.08 -12.15 0.21
CA ARG A 30 7.25 -11.97 1.06
C ARG A 30 8.46 -11.93 0.12
N PHE A 31 9.16 -10.78 0.09
CA PHE A 31 10.38 -10.49 -0.66
C PHE A 31 10.22 -9.98 -2.12
N MET A 32 9.75 -8.75 -2.27
CA MET A 32 10.71 -7.76 -2.81
C MET A 32 11.36 -7.12 -1.59
N SER A 33 12.49 -7.74 -1.25
CA SER A 33 13.62 -7.27 -0.45
C SER A 33 13.35 -6.31 0.71
N THR A 34 13.80 -6.74 1.87
CA THR A 34 14.13 -5.99 3.09
C THR A 34 15.12 -4.84 2.84
N SER A 35 14.84 -3.93 1.91
CA SER A 35 15.72 -2.81 1.52
C SER A 35 14.97 -1.52 1.20
N THR A 36 13.71 -1.36 1.63
CA THR A 36 13.04 -0.04 1.63
C THR A 36 13.61 0.93 2.68
N HIS A 37 14.60 0.47 3.47
CA HIS A 37 15.53 1.32 4.23
C HIS A 37 16.52 2.10 3.35
N GLN A 38 16.22 2.37 2.08
CA GLN A 38 16.89 3.46 1.39
C GLN A 38 16.36 4.77 1.99
N SER A 39 17.26 5.61 2.47
CA SER A 39 16.96 6.90 3.10
C SER A 39 16.25 7.90 2.18
N ASP A 40 15.90 7.48 0.96
CA ASP A 40 15.35 8.30 -0.11
C ASP A 40 14.21 7.61 -0.88
N SER A 41 13.58 6.58 -0.29
CA SER A 41 12.39 5.94 -0.87
C SER A 41 11.30 6.99 -1.12
N PRO A 42 10.65 7.01 -2.30
CA PRO A 42 9.54 7.94 -2.56
C PRO A 42 8.42 7.73 -1.55
N GLN A 43 7.80 8.84 -1.13
CA GLN A 43 6.70 8.80 -0.18
C GLN A 43 5.51 9.62 -0.69
N VAL A 44 4.33 9.21 -0.26
CA VAL A 44 3.09 9.93 -0.49
C VAL A 44 2.36 10.14 0.83
N GLN A 45 1.61 11.24 0.92
CA GLN A 45 0.71 11.53 2.02
C GLN A 45 -0.74 11.38 1.54
N CYS A 46 -1.55 10.68 2.32
CA CYS A 46 -2.98 10.59 2.08
C CYS A 46 -3.64 11.96 2.31
N ILE A 47 -4.32 12.47 1.28
CA ILE A 47 -5.08 13.72 1.33
C ILE A 47 -6.59 13.50 1.45
N GLN A 48 -7.05 12.26 1.21
CA GLN A 48 -8.44 11.85 1.34
C GLN A 48 -8.53 10.39 1.76
N SER A 49 -9.28 10.07 2.82
CA SER A 49 -9.43 8.69 3.29
C SER A 49 -10.01 7.77 2.21
N TYR A 50 -9.52 6.53 2.18
CA TYR A 50 -9.95 5.48 1.27
C TYR A 50 -10.21 4.19 2.05
N SER A 51 -11.36 3.57 1.85
CA SER A 51 -11.69 2.25 2.39
C SER A 51 -11.51 1.20 1.30
N SER A 52 -10.75 0.16 1.60
CA SER A 52 -10.52 -0.96 0.68
C SER A 52 -11.83 -1.62 0.28
N GLN A 53 -11.91 -1.95 -1.01
CA GLN A 53 -13.03 -2.64 -1.64
C GLN A 53 -12.67 -4.09 -1.98
N GLU A 54 -11.40 -4.35 -2.25
CA GLU A 54 -10.86 -5.66 -2.59
C GLU A 54 -9.77 -6.12 -1.59
N PRO A 55 -9.47 -7.43 -1.49
CA PRO A 55 -8.52 -7.97 -0.51
C PRO A 55 -7.06 -7.52 -0.69
N ASP A 56 -6.69 -7.07 -1.88
CA ASP A 56 -5.36 -6.55 -2.20
C ASP A 56 -5.23 -5.03 -2.01
N GLU A 57 -6.34 -4.36 -1.68
CA GLU A 57 -6.39 -2.92 -1.44
C GLU A 57 -6.10 -2.56 0.02
N LEU A 58 -5.46 -1.42 0.23
CA LEU A 58 -5.13 -0.87 1.54
C LEU A 58 -6.11 0.25 1.92
N SER A 59 -6.78 0.09 3.05
CA SER A 59 -7.52 1.21 3.67
C SER A 59 -6.53 2.22 4.23
N ILE A 60 -6.66 3.50 3.88
CA ILE A 60 -5.77 4.59 4.33
C ILE A 60 -6.59 5.78 4.84
N GLU A 61 -6.08 6.44 5.88
CA GLU A 61 -6.71 7.60 6.50
C GLU A 61 -6.02 8.90 6.13
N MET A 62 -6.72 10.03 6.25
CA MET A 62 -6.15 11.35 5.99
C MET A 62 -4.86 11.56 6.81
N ALA A 63 -3.82 12.08 6.14
CA ALA A 63 -2.47 12.27 6.66
C ALA A 63 -1.63 10.99 6.88
N ASP A 64 -2.13 9.80 6.54
CA ASP A 64 -1.27 8.60 6.48
C ASP A 64 -0.08 8.84 5.55
N ILE A 65 1.10 8.45 6.01
CA ILE A 65 2.34 8.49 5.22
C ILE A 65 2.68 7.09 4.74
N LEU A 66 2.86 6.95 3.43
CA LEU A 66 3.19 5.68 2.80
C LEU A 66 4.49 5.77 2.02
N ASN A 67 5.33 4.73 2.16
CA ASN A 67 6.39 4.46 1.19
C ASN A 67 5.74 3.95 -0.08
N LEU A 68 6.09 4.55 -1.21
CA LEU A 68 5.59 4.11 -2.50
C LEU A 68 6.47 3.00 -3.07
N LEU A 69 5.86 1.88 -3.41
CA LEU A 69 6.54 0.69 -3.93
C LEU A 69 6.36 0.58 -5.46
N GLU A 70 5.15 0.81 -5.97
CA GLU A 70 4.84 0.68 -7.39
C GLU A 70 3.76 1.67 -7.82
N ARG A 71 3.79 2.06 -9.11
CA ARG A 71 2.74 2.83 -9.79
C ARG A 71 2.35 2.14 -11.08
N THR A 72 1.06 2.15 -11.37
CA THR A 72 0.50 1.64 -12.62
C THR A 72 -0.07 2.78 -13.46
N ASP A 73 -0.08 2.61 -14.78
CA ASP A 73 -0.61 3.61 -15.72
C ASP A 73 -2.14 3.82 -15.59
N ASP A 74 -2.86 2.86 -14.98
CA ASP A 74 -4.30 2.96 -14.71
C ASP A 74 -4.63 3.70 -13.40
N GLY A 75 -3.63 4.33 -12.79
CA GLY A 75 -3.83 5.25 -11.66
C GLY A 75 -3.88 4.59 -10.30
N TRP A 76 -3.35 3.37 -10.15
CA TRP A 76 -3.18 2.70 -8.87
C TRP A 76 -1.74 2.79 -8.36
N MET A 77 -1.60 2.77 -7.04
CA MET A 77 -0.31 2.78 -6.36
C MET A 77 -0.27 1.68 -5.31
N LEU A 78 0.85 0.95 -5.29
CA LEU A 78 1.17 -0.01 -4.24
C LEU A 78 2.06 0.71 -3.23
N GLY A 79 1.66 0.73 -1.96
CA GLY A 79 2.46 1.34 -0.91
C GLY A 79 2.52 0.52 0.37
N GLU A 80 3.40 0.96 1.26
CA GLU A 80 3.57 0.46 2.62
C GLU A 80 3.36 1.61 3.60
N ARG A 81 2.40 1.47 4.50
CA ARG A 81 2.11 2.49 5.50
C ARG A 81 3.18 2.52 6.58
N LEU A 82 3.68 3.70 6.91
CA LEU A 82 4.87 3.82 7.77
C LEU A 82 4.62 3.41 9.23
N HIS A 83 3.40 3.51 9.74
CA HIS A 83 3.15 3.37 11.17
C HIS A 83 2.95 1.92 11.63
N ASP A 84 2.54 1.03 10.73
CA ASP A 84 2.29 -0.39 11.02
C ASP A 84 2.89 -1.35 9.98
N GLY A 85 3.41 -0.83 8.87
CA GLY A 85 4.00 -1.63 7.79
C GLY A 85 2.98 -2.35 6.91
N GLU A 86 1.67 -2.04 7.02
CA GLU A 86 0.66 -2.66 6.17
C GLU A 86 0.85 -2.25 4.70
N ARG A 87 0.56 -3.19 3.79
CA ARG A 87 0.78 -3.02 2.35
C ARG A 87 -0.48 -3.33 1.56
N GLY A 88 -0.69 -2.57 0.50
CA GLY A 88 -1.74 -2.85 -0.47
C GLY A 88 -1.92 -1.71 -1.46
N TRP A 89 -2.89 -1.90 -2.36
CA TRP A 89 -3.19 -0.97 -3.44
C TRP A 89 -4.14 0.14 -3.00
N PHE A 90 -3.90 1.35 -3.49
CA PHE A 90 -4.80 2.49 -3.31
C PHE A 90 -4.81 3.39 -4.55
N PRO A 91 -5.90 4.13 -4.80
CA PRO A 91 -6.01 4.98 -5.98
C PRO A 91 -5.12 6.23 -5.85
N SER A 92 -4.40 6.57 -6.91
CA SER A 92 -3.47 7.71 -6.92
C SER A 92 -4.09 9.07 -6.56
N ARG A 93 -5.37 9.26 -6.89
CA ARG A 93 -6.11 10.51 -6.65
C ARG A 93 -6.27 10.90 -5.17
N VAL A 94 -6.05 9.97 -4.24
CA VAL A 94 -6.29 10.21 -2.82
C VAL A 94 -5.01 10.55 -2.04
N VAL A 95 -3.88 10.66 -2.74
CA VAL A 95 -2.58 10.96 -2.13
C VAL A 95 -1.84 12.04 -2.91
N GLU A 96 -0.87 12.67 -2.25
CA GLU A 96 0.08 13.61 -2.86
C GLU A 96 1.53 13.17 -2.60
N GLU A 97 2.43 13.45 -3.55
CA GLU A 97 3.85 13.13 -3.40
C GLU A 97 4.55 14.05 -2.38
N ILE A 98 5.36 13.43 -1.52
CA ILE A 98 6.26 14.15 -0.62
C ILE A 98 7.58 14.41 -1.35
N GLN A 99 7.69 15.57 -1.98
CA GLN A 99 8.86 15.96 -2.79
C GLN A 99 10.10 16.23 -1.94
N SER A 100 9.93 16.77 -0.72
CA SER A 100 11.05 17.12 0.15
C SER A 100 11.74 15.89 0.73
N LYS A 101 13.01 15.69 0.35
CA LYS A 101 13.86 14.63 0.89
C LYS A 101 14.00 14.71 2.41
N GLU A 102 14.12 15.91 2.96
CA GLU A 102 14.24 16.11 4.40
C GLU A 102 12.99 15.63 5.13
N VAL A 103 11.80 15.93 4.59
CA VAL A 103 10.52 15.44 5.13
C VAL A 103 10.46 13.92 5.05
N ARG A 104 10.87 13.31 3.93
CA ARG A 104 10.88 11.85 3.80
C ARG A 104 11.77 11.17 4.84
N ILE A 105 12.96 11.72 5.07
CA ILE A 105 13.90 11.24 6.08
C ILE A 105 13.30 11.40 7.48
N GLN A 106 12.65 12.53 7.76
CA GLN A 106 12.03 12.79 9.06
C GLN A 106 10.89 11.82 9.35
N ASN A 107 9.99 11.60 8.40
CA ASN A 107 8.90 10.62 8.51
C ASN A 107 9.43 9.23 8.89
N LEU A 108 10.50 8.79 8.23
CA LEU A 108 11.12 7.49 8.52
C LEU A 108 11.72 7.44 9.92
N ARG A 109 12.39 8.52 10.36
CA ARG A 109 12.95 8.59 11.72
C ARG A 109 11.88 8.53 12.80
N GLU A 110 10.77 9.23 12.59
CA GLU A 110 9.64 9.25 13.50
C GLU A 110 8.96 7.89 13.58
N ALA A 111 8.71 7.26 12.43
CA ALA A 111 8.18 5.90 12.38
C ALA A 111 9.07 4.92 13.15
N LEU A 112 10.38 4.93 12.93
CA LEU A 112 11.32 4.04 13.62
C LEU A 112 11.37 4.28 15.13
N ARG A 113 11.23 5.54 15.57
CA ARG A 113 11.19 5.87 17.00
C ARG A 113 9.97 5.26 17.68
N ILE A 114 8.81 5.31 17.02
CA ILE A 114 7.56 4.78 17.55
C ILE A 114 7.62 3.25 17.66
N HIS A 115 8.18 2.57 16.65
CA HIS A 115 8.33 1.10 16.67
C HIS A 115 9.27 0.62 17.79
N GLN A 116 10.40 1.30 18.01
CA GLN A 116 11.34 0.93 19.10
C GLN A 116 10.74 1.11 20.50
N ALA A 117 9.81 2.06 20.67
CA ALA A 117 9.13 2.28 21.95
C ALA A 117 8.14 1.16 22.28
N GLN A 118 7.56 0.49 21.28
CA GLN A 118 6.58 -0.59 21.47
C GLN A 118 7.25 -1.92 21.87
N GLU A 119 8.48 -2.18 21.42
CA GLU A 119 9.21 -3.42 21.75
C GLU A 119 9.85 -3.42 23.16
N GLY A 120 9.96 -2.25 23.80
CA GLY A 120 10.55 -2.10 25.13
C GLY A 120 9.64 -2.52 26.30
N ASP A 121 8.33 -2.60 26.07
CA ASP A 121 7.33 -2.84 27.13
C ASP A 121 7.02 -4.34 27.35
N ALA A 122 7.30 -5.19 26.38
CA ALA A 122 6.99 -6.62 26.42
C ALA A 122 8.00 -7.48 27.22
N ARG A 123 9.02 -6.89 27.86
CA ARG A 123 10.09 -7.63 28.58
C ARG A 123 10.03 -7.52 30.11
N SER A 124 9.04 -6.83 30.69
CA SER A 124 8.96 -6.58 32.14
C SER A 124 7.97 -7.43 32.93
N GLU A 125 7.11 -8.25 32.30
CA GLU A 125 6.08 -9.04 33.01
C GLU A 125 6.42 -10.54 33.16
N GLY A 126 7.69 -10.87 33.35
CA GLY A 126 8.13 -12.24 33.53
C GLY A 126 9.30 -12.38 34.49
N SER A 127 9.10 -11.99 35.76
CA SER A 127 9.98 -12.39 36.86
C SER A 127 9.21 -12.77 38.10
#